data_AF-A0A2M8AKW0-F1
#
_entry.id   AF-A0A2M8AKW0-F1
#
_cell.length_a   1.000
_cell.length_b   1.000
_cell.length_c   1.000
_cell.angle_alpha   90.00
_cell.angle_beta   90.00
_cell.angle_gamma   90.00
#
_symmetry.space_group_name_H-M   'P 1'
#
loop_
_entity.id
_entity.type
_entity.pdbx_description
1 polymer ?
#
loop_
_entity_poly.entity_id
_entity_poly.type
_entity_poly.pdbx_seq_one_letter_code
_entity_poly.pdbx_strand_id
1 'polypeptide(L)' 'MGRDFIAKKPVKTERKLHKIDATNQSVGRLASQIAVILRGKNKPAYQPHLDLGDIVEVANIKKLK' A
#
# COMPACT_ATOMS: atom_id res chain seq x y z
N MET A 1 5.29 -39.89 10.96
CA MET A 1 5.93 -38.72 10.29
C MET A 1 4.90 -37.59 10.29
N GLY A 2 4.77 -36.90 11.44
CA GLY A 2 3.78 -35.84 11.63
C GLY A 2 4.18 -34.61 10.84
N ARG A 3 3.31 -34.13 9.96
CA ARG A 3 3.47 -32.84 9.30
C ARG A 3 2.70 -31.83 10.13
N ASP A 4 3.32 -31.32 11.18
CA ASP A 4 2.76 -30.20 11.92
C ASP A 4 2.83 -28.96 11.02
N PHE A 5 1.74 -28.68 10.31
CA PHE A 5 1.56 -27.46 9.55
C PHE A 5 1.36 -26.31 10.55
N ILE A 6 2.46 -25.75 11.05
CA ILE A 6 2.41 -24.53 11.87
C ILE A 6 1.95 -23.40 10.96
N ALA A 7 0.67 -23.05 11.03
CA ALA A 7 0.14 -21.87 10.37
C ALA A 7 0.91 -20.64 10.87
N LYS A 8 1.74 -20.05 9.99
CA LYS A 8 2.49 -18.82 10.28
C LYS A 8 1.48 -17.73 10.61
N LYS A 9 1.52 -17.19 11.84
CA LYS A 9 0.68 -16.05 12.23
C LYS A 9 0.87 -14.91 11.21
N PRO A 10 -0.22 -14.26 10.76
CA PRO A 10 -0.09 -13.14 9.83
C PRO A 10 0.78 -12.06 10.49
N VAL A 11 1.76 -11.54 9.73
CA VAL A 11 2.61 -10.44 10.19
C VAL A 11 1.70 -9.25 10.47
N LYS A 12 1.59 -8.87 11.75
CA LYS A 12 0.78 -7.74 12.17
C LYS A 12 1.60 -6.47 11.89
N THR A 13 1.43 -5.91 10.70
CA THR A 13 2.14 -4.69 10.27
C THR A 13 1.33 -3.47 10.61
N GLU A 14 1.93 -2.51 11.32
CA GLU A 14 1.37 -1.19 11.52
C GLU A 14 1.31 -0.46 10.17
N ARG A 15 0.09 -0.21 9.69
CA ARG A 15 -0.14 0.52 8.44
C ARG A 15 -0.37 1.99 8.76
N LYS A 16 0.36 2.86 8.08
CA LYS A 16 0.14 4.31 8.13
C LYS A 16 -0.96 4.68 7.14
N LEU A 17 -1.72 5.70 7.46
CA LEU A 17 -2.70 6.30 6.55
C LEU A 17 -2.04 7.46 5.80
N HIS A 18 -2.13 7.44 4.46
CA HIS A 18 -1.67 8.52 3.60
C HIS A 18 -2.88 9.18 2.95
N LYS A 19 -3.05 10.48 3.20
CA LYS A 19 -4.10 11.27 2.56
C LYS A 19 -3.51 11.99 1.35
N ILE A 20 -4.12 11.82 0.19
CA ILE A 20 -3.65 12.40 -1.07
C ILE A 20 -4.77 13.25 -1.69
N ASP A 21 -4.45 14.49 -2.05
CA ASP A 21 -5.33 15.35 -2.83
C ASP A 21 -5.10 15.14 -4.33
N ALA A 22 -6.15 14.75 -5.05
CA ALA A 22 -6.09 14.48 -6.48
C ALA A 22 -6.21 15.74 -7.37
N THR A 23 -6.36 16.94 -6.79
CA THR A 23 -6.55 18.19 -7.54
C THR A 23 -5.37 18.48 -8.47
N ASN A 24 -5.65 18.72 -9.76
CA ASN A 24 -4.67 18.99 -10.82
C ASN A 24 -3.63 17.86 -11.04
N GLN A 25 -3.87 16.67 -10.49
CA GLN A 25 -3.01 15.52 -10.73
C GLN A 25 -3.43 14.80 -12.01
N SER A 26 -2.45 14.33 -12.78
CA SER A 26 -2.72 13.42 -13.91
C SER A 26 -2.97 12.01 -13.38
N VAL A 27 -4.05 11.37 -13.85
CA VAL A 27 -4.51 10.05 -13.36
C VAL A 27 -3.40 9.01 -13.31
N GLY A 28 -2.63 8.85 -14.39
CA GLY A 28 -1.58 7.82 -14.48
C GLY A 28 -0.43 8.04 -13.49
N ARG A 29 -0.02 9.30 -13.25
CA ARG A 29 1.04 9.61 -12.29
C ARG A 29 0.56 9.38 -10.85
N LEU A 30 -0.65 9.83 -10.54
CA LEU A 30 -1.26 9.61 -9.24
C LEU A 30 -1.39 8.11 -8.94
N ALA A 31 -1.93 7.33 -9.88
CA ALA A 31 -2.09 5.89 -9.71
C ALA A 31 -0.75 5.18 -9.48
N SER A 32 0.29 5.57 -10.22
CA SER A 32 1.64 5.01 -10.05
C SER A 32 2.21 5.26 -8.66
N GLN A 33 2.03 6.48 -8.13
CA GLN A 33 2.46 6.83 -6.77
C GLN A 33 1.67 6.04 -5.71
N ILE A 34 0.35 5.94 -5.87
CA ILE A 34 -0.50 5.17 -4.97
C ILE A 34 -0.07 3.70 -4.93
N ALA A 35 0.20 3.10 -6.09
CA ALA A 35 0.63 1.71 -6.18
C ALA A 35 1.93 1.42 -5.41
N VAL A 36 2.87 2.38 -5.38
CA VAL A 36 4.11 2.27 -4.60
C VAL A 36 3.82 2.21 -3.09
N ILE A 37 2.90 3.04 -2.61
CA ILE A 37 2.50 3.11 -1.19
C ILE A 37 1.72 1.86 -0.78
N LEU A 38 0.74 1.44 -1.59
CA LEU A 38 -0.05 0.24 -1.36
C LEU A 38 0.82 -1.02 -1.38
N ARG A 39 1.88 -1.07 -2.20
CA ARG A 39 2.84 -2.18 -2.18
C ARG A 39 3.85 -2.10 -1.03
N GLY A 40 3.96 -0.96 -0.35
CA GLY A 40 4.98 -0.70 0.66
C GLY A 40 6.39 -0.54 0.09
N LYS A 41 6.54 -0.32 -1.23
CA LYS A 41 7.83 -0.14 -1.90
C LYS A 41 8.56 1.14 -1.45
N ASN A 42 7.84 2.06 -0.83
CA ASN A 42 8.38 3.26 -0.18
C ASN A 42 9.00 2.99 1.21
N LYS A 43 8.86 1.78 1.76
CA LYS A 43 9.40 1.41 3.08
C LYS A 43 10.67 0.57 2.95
N PRO A 44 11.66 0.76 3.84
CA PRO A 44 12.86 -0.09 3.87
C PRO A 44 12.54 -1.55 4.21
N ALA A 45 11.41 -1.81 4.86
CA ALA A 45 10.94 -3.15 5.21
C ALA A 45 10.26 -3.89 4.04
N TYR A 46 10.26 -3.35 2.80
CA TYR A 46 9.58 -3.95 1.66
C TYR A 46 10.03 -5.39 1.42
N GLN A 47 9.04 -6.29 1.39
CA GLN A 47 9.24 -7.69 1.06
C GLN A 47 8.25 -8.08 -0.04
N PRO A 48 8.70 -8.53 -1.22
CA PRO A 48 7.81 -8.78 -2.36
C PRO A 48 6.70 -9.79 -2.10
N HIS A 49 6.90 -10.69 -1.14
CA HIS A 49 6.00 -11.79 -0.78
C HIS A 49 5.09 -11.49 0.42
N LEU A 50 5.24 -10.31 1.05
CA LEU A 50 4.43 -9.87 2.18
C LEU A 50 3.70 -8.57 1.84
N ASP A 51 2.45 -8.45 2.31
CA ASP A 51 1.72 -7.18 2.23
C ASP A 51 2.05 -6.30 3.43
N LEU A 52 3.08 -5.48 3.24
CA LEU A 52 3.59 -4.51 4.22
C LEU A 52 3.21 -3.06 3.83
N GLY A 53 2.24 -2.93 2.92
CA GLY A 53 1.76 -1.67 2.40
C GLY A 53 1.11 -0.77 3.43
N ASP A 54 0.91 0.47 3.02
CA ASP A 54 0.13 1.45 3.78
C ASP A 54 -1.27 1.64 3.17
N ILE A 55 -2.13 2.36 3.89
CA ILE A 55 -3.48 2.70 3.44
C ILE A 55 -3.41 4.06 2.76
N VAL A 56 -4.13 4.21 1.64
CA VAL A 56 -4.23 5.47 0.91
C VAL A 56 -5.68 5.92 0.85
N GLU A 57 -5.94 7.14 1.28
CA GLU A 57 -7.23 7.83 1.17
C GLU A 57 -7.07 8.99 0.18
N VAL A 58 -7.85 8.98 -0.90
CA VAL A 58 -7.75 9.98 -1.97
C VAL A 58 -8.96 10.90 -1.93
N ALA A 59 -8.72 12.20 -1.85
CA ALA A 59 -9.73 13.24 -1.86
C ALA A 59 -9.75 14.00 -3.20
N ASN A 60 -10.83 14.75 -3.46
CA ASN A 60 -10.99 15.63 -4.63
C ASN A 60 -10.82 14.94 -6.00
N ILE A 61 -11.19 13.66 -6.14
CA ILE A 61 -11.08 12.90 -7.39
C ILE A 61 -11.73 13.61 -8.59
N LYS A 62 -12.82 14.35 -8.36
CA LYS A 62 -13.50 15.14 -9.41
C LYS A 62 -12.66 16.27 -10.02
N LYS A 63 -11.54 16.63 -9.40
CA LYS A 63 -10.61 17.69 -9.84
C LYS A 63 -9.32 17.15 -10.46
N LEU A 64 -9.31 15.88 -10.85
CA LEU A 64 -8.24 15.29 -11.66
C LEU A 64 -8.13 16.01 -13.00
N LYS A 65 -6.90 16.07 -13.53
CA LYS A 65 -6.59 16.65 -14.83
C LYS A 65 -6.69 15.60 -15.94
#